data_AF-A0A1S6EYH0-F1
#
_entry.id   AF-A0A1S6EYH0-F1
#
_cell.length_a   1.000
_cell.length_b   1.000
_cell.length_c   1.000
_cell.angle_alpha   90.00
_cell.angle_beta   90.00
_cell.angle_gamma   90.00
#
_symmetry.space_group_name_H-M   'P 1'
#
loop_
_entity.id
_entity.type
_entity.pdbx_description
1 polymer ?
#
loop_
_entity_poly.entity_id
_entity_poly.type
_entity_poly.pdbx_seq_one_letter_code
_entity_poly.pdbx_strand_id
1 'polypeptide(L)'
;MIWLSLTLFLSMQALSIPPALPDDPGPERRAAAQDLFGREPYVSENSYGISIAAARLAGEVLTARDAQAYDRDYRLSERLGERAKVGSEIIIDQAIACLAEPIAQRFTLPELVALKTFISTREGQSFWMYHVRFQPWVECFSEPVRSYLGPYVDQDFEAVIAETPIR
;
A
#
# COMPACT_ATOMS: atom_id res chain seq x y z
N MET A 1 -40.60 21.14 -48.57
CA MET A 1 -40.33 21.75 -47.23
C MET A 1 -40.14 20.64 -46.20
N ILE A 2 -38.97 19.97 -46.18
CA ILE A 2 -38.65 18.89 -45.21
C ILE A 2 -37.17 19.03 -44.80
N TRP A 3 -36.72 20.25 -44.52
CA TRP A 3 -35.32 20.55 -44.22
C TRP A 3 -35.15 21.50 -43.02
N LEU A 4 -36.15 21.55 -42.14
CA LEU A 4 -36.17 22.47 -40.99
C LEU A 4 -36.49 21.77 -39.66
N SER A 5 -36.46 20.44 -39.60
CA SER A 5 -36.80 19.68 -38.38
C SER A 5 -35.62 18.95 -37.75
N LEU A 6 -34.41 19.00 -38.33
CA LEU A 6 -33.28 18.17 -37.89
C LEU A 6 -32.21 18.90 -37.05
N THR A 7 -32.36 20.19 -36.78
CA THR A 7 -31.32 20.99 -36.07
C THR A 7 -31.61 21.26 -34.60
N LEU A 8 -32.81 20.97 -34.09
CA LEU A 8 -33.17 21.29 -32.69
C LEU A 8 -32.97 20.14 -31.68
N PHE A 9 -32.68 18.92 -32.11
CA PHE A 9 -32.46 17.79 -31.19
C PHE A 9 -30.98 17.60 -30.77
N LEU A 10 -30.05 18.37 -31.35
CA LEU A 10 -28.61 18.23 -31.07
C LEU A 10 -28.09 19.15 -29.96
N SER A 11 -28.91 20.07 -29.43
CA SER A 11 -28.47 21.11 -28.48
C SER A 11 -28.88 20.89 -27.02
N MET A 12 -29.45 19.73 -26.67
CA MET A 12 -29.83 19.39 -25.29
C MET A 12 -29.11 18.15 -24.73
N GLN A 13 -27.89 17.85 -25.19
CA GLN A 13 -26.95 17.15 -24.33
C GLN A 13 -26.32 18.18 -23.40
N ALA A 14 -27.10 18.62 -22.42
CA ALA A 14 -26.50 19.17 -21.21
C ALA A 14 -25.56 18.06 -20.73
N LEU A 15 -24.25 18.27 -20.89
CA LEU A 15 -23.22 17.51 -20.21
C LEU A 15 -23.52 17.65 -18.72
N SER A 16 -24.37 16.76 -18.21
CA SER A 16 -24.63 16.63 -16.79
C SER A 16 -23.30 16.20 -16.21
N ILE A 17 -22.57 17.17 -15.64
CA ILE A 17 -21.38 16.91 -14.87
C ILE A 17 -21.80 15.87 -13.84
N PRO A 18 -21.20 14.67 -13.83
CA PRO A 18 -21.56 13.66 -12.85
C PRO A 18 -21.39 14.29 -11.46
N PRO A 19 -22.33 14.03 -10.53
CA PRO A 19 -22.23 14.58 -9.19
C PRO A 19 -20.88 14.19 -8.59
N ALA A 20 -20.26 15.14 -7.89
CA ALA A 20 -19.01 14.89 -7.19
C ALA A 20 -19.17 13.66 -6.29
N LEU A 21 -18.13 12.83 -6.22
CA LEU A 21 -18.14 11.67 -5.35
C LEU A 21 -18.20 12.12 -3.88
N PRO A 22 -18.87 11.35 -3.01
CA PRO A 22 -18.82 11.59 -1.57
C PRO A 22 -17.38 11.50 -1.07
N ASP A 23 -17.02 12.40 -0.14
CA ASP A 23 -15.70 12.44 0.51
C ASP A 23 -15.38 11.11 1.22
N ASP A 24 -16.37 10.46 1.84
CA ASP A 24 -16.24 9.10 2.37
C ASP A 24 -16.55 8.06 1.28
N PRO A 25 -15.57 7.22 0.86
CA PRO A 25 -15.79 6.17 -0.11
C PRO A 25 -16.83 5.12 0.32
N GLY A 26 -17.01 4.92 1.63
CA GLY A 26 -17.81 3.81 2.16
C GLY A 26 -17.13 2.44 1.99
N PRO A 27 -17.66 1.40 2.65
CA PRO A 27 -17.00 0.09 2.73
C PRO A 27 -16.89 -0.63 1.38
N GLU A 28 -17.90 -0.51 0.51
CA GLU A 28 -17.92 -1.21 -0.78
C GLU A 28 -16.82 -0.71 -1.73
N ARG A 29 -16.63 0.61 -1.83
CA ARG A 29 -15.57 1.20 -2.66
C ARG A 29 -14.18 0.88 -2.10
N ARG A 30 -14.01 0.92 -0.77
CA ARG A 30 -12.74 0.52 -0.13
C ARG A 30 -12.40 -0.93 -0.44
N ALA A 31 -13.35 -1.85 -0.27
CA ALA A 31 -13.15 -3.27 -0.56
C ALA A 31 -12.80 -3.48 -2.04
N ALA A 32 -13.53 -2.84 -2.96
CA ALA A 32 -13.27 -2.95 -4.39
C ALA A 32 -11.90 -2.37 -4.81
N ALA A 33 -11.45 -1.30 -4.16
CA ALA A 33 -10.12 -0.72 -4.39
C ALA A 33 -8.99 -1.58 -3.83
N GLN A 34 -9.17 -2.16 -2.64
CA GLN A 34 -8.19 -3.09 -2.04
C GLN A 34 -8.01 -4.35 -2.89
N ASP A 35 -9.10 -4.83 -3.49
CA ASP A 35 -9.12 -5.99 -4.38
C ASP A 35 -8.33 -5.81 -5.69
N LEU A 36 -7.81 -4.61 -5.96
CA LEU A 36 -6.90 -4.36 -7.09
C LEU A 36 -5.45 -4.77 -6.77
N PHE A 37 -5.11 -4.94 -5.49
CA PHE A 37 -3.74 -5.25 -5.05
C PHE A 37 -3.57 -6.74 -4.76
N GLY A 38 -2.41 -7.29 -5.12
CA GLY A 38 -2.01 -8.64 -4.73
C GLY A 38 -1.71 -8.69 -3.24
N ARG A 39 -2.28 -9.68 -2.54
CA ARG A 39 -2.11 -9.86 -1.08
C ARG A 39 -0.96 -10.79 -0.74
N GLU A 40 -0.35 -11.42 -1.73
CA GLU A 40 0.62 -12.48 -1.49
C GLU A 40 1.95 -11.91 -0.97
N PRO A 41 2.54 -12.50 0.09
CA PRO A 41 3.80 -12.01 0.67
C PRO A 41 5.00 -12.05 -0.28
N TYR A 42 4.97 -12.92 -1.30
CA TYR A 42 6.04 -13.05 -2.28
C TYR A 42 5.96 -12.02 -3.42
N VAL A 43 4.89 -11.21 -3.48
CA VAL A 43 4.84 -10.05 -4.38
C VAL A 43 5.98 -9.10 -3.98
N SER A 44 6.76 -8.65 -4.98
CA SER A 44 8.00 -7.91 -4.76
C SER A 44 7.76 -6.67 -3.91
N GLU A 45 6.68 -5.94 -4.16
CA GLU A 45 6.31 -4.72 -3.48
C GLU A 45 5.97 -4.96 -1.99
N ASN A 46 5.25 -6.05 -1.70
CA ASN A 46 4.89 -6.44 -0.33
C ASN A 46 6.15 -6.84 0.47
N SER A 47 6.97 -7.73 -0.09
CA SER A 47 8.22 -8.17 0.54
C SER A 47 9.20 -7.02 0.76
N TYR A 48 9.34 -6.14 -0.23
CA TYR A 48 10.16 -4.94 -0.17
C TYR A 48 9.64 -3.94 0.86
N GLY A 49 8.33 -3.67 0.88
CA GLY A 49 7.68 -2.76 1.83
C GLY A 49 7.90 -3.19 3.28
N ILE A 50 7.71 -4.49 3.58
CA ILE A 50 8.00 -5.07 4.90
C ILE A 50 9.47 -4.86 5.28
N SER A 51 10.38 -5.19 4.36
CA SER A 51 11.82 -5.17 4.63
C SER A 51 12.33 -3.74 4.90
N ILE A 52 11.86 -2.75 4.13
CA ILE A 52 12.25 -1.35 4.36
C ILE A 52 11.66 -0.80 5.65
N ALA A 53 10.38 -1.07 5.93
CA ALA A 53 9.76 -0.58 7.15
C ALA A 53 10.43 -1.18 8.40
N ALA A 54 10.82 -2.45 8.36
CA ALA A 54 11.59 -3.10 9.43
C ALA A 54 13.00 -2.50 9.58
N ALA A 55 13.71 -2.27 8.47
CA ALA A 55 15.04 -1.64 8.49
C ALA A 55 14.99 -0.22 9.07
N ARG A 56 13.98 0.57 8.67
CA ARG A 56 13.75 1.91 9.21
C ARG A 56 13.48 1.87 10.71
N LEU A 57 12.62 0.95 11.16
CA LEU A 57 12.35 0.75 12.58
C LEU A 57 13.62 0.36 13.35
N ALA A 58 14.47 -0.51 12.80
CA ALA A 58 15.75 -0.87 13.40
C ALA A 58 16.64 0.35 13.61
N GLY A 59 16.80 1.19 12.58
CA GLY A 59 17.58 2.43 12.67
C GLY A 59 17.03 3.40 13.72
N GLU A 60 15.71 3.56 13.80
CA GLU A 60 15.06 4.38 14.83
C GLU A 60 15.30 3.83 16.25
N VAL A 61 15.18 2.51 16.44
CA VAL A 61 15.39 1.83 17.72
C VAL A 61 16.82 1.98 18.22
N LEU A 62 17.81 1.79 17.33
CA LEU A 62 19.23 1.96 17.64
C LEU A 62 19.57 3.41 17.96
N THR A 63 19.02 4.35 17.19
CA THR A 63 19.20 5.79 17.41
C THR A 63 18.61 6.22 18.76
N ALA A 64 17.40 5.77 19.07
CA ALA A 64 16.73 6.10 20.33
C ALA A 64 17.45 5.58 21.57
N ARG A 65 18.32 4.57 21.42
CA ARG A 65 19.08 3.91 22.50
C ARG A 65 20.57 4.21 22.45
N ASP A 66 21.01 5.15 21.61
CA ASP A 66 22.42 5.52 21.40
C ASP A 66 23.33 4.30 21.14
N ALA A 67 22.80 3.33 20.38
CA ALA A 67 23.42 2.01 20.18
C ALA A 67 23.90 1.79 18.75
N GLN A 68 24.04 2.86 17.96
CA GLN A 68 24.37 2.81 16.54
C GLN A 68 25.74 2.16 16.31
N ALA A 69 25.75 1.05 15.57
CA ALA A 69 26.94 0.44 15.00
C ALA A 69 26.55 -0.28 13.72
N TYR A 70 27.42 -0.30 12.71
CA TYR A 70 27.11 -0.90 11.41
C TYR A 70 26.63 -2.36 11.53
N ASP A 71 27.31 -3.17 12.35
CA ASP A 71 26.92 -4.57 12.56
C ASP A 71 25.57 -4.73 13.28
N ARG A 72 25.18 -3.75 14.11
CA ARG A 72 23.92 -3.75 14.84
C ARG A 72 22.74 -3.38 13.94
N ASP A 73 22.95 -2.40 13.06
CA ASP A 73 21.96 -1.96 12.08
C ASP A 73 21.53 -3.12 11.18
N TYR A 74 22.50 -3.78 10.55
CA TYR A 74 22.25 -4.95 9.71
C TYR A 74 21.53 -6.07 10.49
N ARG A 75 22.03 -6.45 11.67
CA ARG A 75 21.46 -7.57 12.45
C ARG A 75 20.06 -7.29 12.98
N LEU A 76 19.81 -6.08 13.48
CA LEU A 76 18.48 -5.72 13.98
C LEU A 76 17.49 -5.60 12.82
N SER A 77 17.90 -4.99 11.71
CA SER A 77 17.10 -4.95 10.49
C SER A 77 16.72 -6.35 10.00
N GLU A 78 17.67 -7.29 9.94
CA GLU A 78 17.43 -8.66 9.53
C GLU A 78 16.43 -9.37 10.47
N ARG A 79 16.67 -9.30 11.79
CA ARG A 79 15.78 -9.92 12.79
C ARG A 79 14.35 -9.38 12.74
N LEU A 80 14.20 -8.06 12.71
CA LEU A 80 12.89 -7.41 12.61
C LEU A 80 12.22 -7.74 11.26
N GLY A 81 12.98 -7.80 10.18
CA GLY A 81 12.47 -8.17 8.86
C GLY A 81 11.95 -9.61 8.82
N GLU A 82 12.71 -10.58 9.31
CA GLU A 82 12.28 -11.98 9.39
C GLU A 82 11.07 -12.15 10.30
N ARG A 83 11.04 -11.46 11.44
CA ARG A 83 9.87 -11.48 12.33
C ARG A 83 8.65 -10.86 11.67
N ALA A 84 8.78 -9.73 10.99
CA ALA A 84 7.66 -9.08 10.31
C ALA A 84 7.09 -9.97 9.19
N LYS A 85 7.91 -10.76 8.50
CA LYS A 85 7.44 -11.72 7.49
C LYS A 85 6.53 -12.81 8.07
N VAL A 86 6.69 -13.17 9.35
CA VAL A 86 5.77 -14.09 10.05
C VAL A 86 4.36 -13.49 10.17
N GLY A 87 4.28 -12.17 10.35
CA GLY A 87 3.02 -11.41 10.39
C GLY A 87 2.57 -10.82 9.04
N SER A 88 3.13 -11.30 7.94
CA SER A 88 3.01 -10.65 6.63
C SER A 88 1.57 -10.45 6.19
N GLU A 89 0.66 -11.41 6.41
CA GLU A 89 -0.75 -11.29 6.02
C GLU A 89 -1.41 -10.03 6.61
N ILE A 90 -1.33 -9.85 7.94
CA ILE A 90 -1.95 -8.72 8.64
C ILE A 90 -1.30 -7.39 8.24
N ILE A 91 0.03 -7.38 8.10
CA ILE A 91 0.79 -6.19 7.71
C ILE A 91 0.40 -5.74 6.29
N ILE A 92 0.35 -6.69 5.35
CA ILE A 92 0.02 -6.44 3.95
C ILE A 92 -1.42 -5.94 3.83
N ASP A 93 -2.38 -6.54 4.53
CA ASP A 93 -3.78 -6.10 4.48
C ASP A 93 -3.94 -4.64 4.95
N GLN A 94 -3.28 -4.26 6.05
CA GLN A 94 -3.33 -2.88 6.55
C GLN A 94 -2.64 -1.90 5.59
N ALA A 95 -1.50 -2.29 5.01
CA ALA A 95 -0.80 -1.45 4.05
C ALA A 95 -1.60 -1.28 2.74
N ILE A 96 -2.24 -2.35 2.23
CA ILE A 96 -3.13 -2.29 1.07
C ILE A 96 -4.32 -1.39 1.37
N ALA A 97 -4.89 -1.41 2.58
CA ALA A 97 -5.95 -0.47 2.94
C ALA A 97 -5.50 0.99 2.83
N CYS A 98 -4.28 1.33 3.26
CA CYS A 98 -3.66 2.64 3.08
C CYS A 98 -3.48 3.01 1.60
N LEU A 99 -2.96 2.09 0.78
CA LEU A 99 -2.72 2.31 -0.65
C LEU A 99 -4.02 2.44 -1.46
N ALA A 100 -5.06 1.72 -1.06
CA ALA A 100 -6.35 1.66 -1.74
C ALA A 100 -7.26 2.85 -1.43
N GLU A 101 -7.13 3.49 -0.27
CA GLU A 101 -7.99 4.63 0.12
C GLU A 101 -8.04 5.75 -0.94
N PRO A 102 -6.92 6.28 -1.48
CA PRO A 102 -6.99 7.31 -2.52
C PRO A 102 -7.60 6.82 -3.84
N ILE A 103 -7.59 5.52 -4.11
CA ILE A 103 -8.26 4.93 -5.27
C ILE A 103 -9.77 4.86 -5.01
N ALA A 104 -10.19 4.41 -3.83
CA ALA A 104 -11.59 4.36 -3.42
C ALA A 104 -12.26 5.76 -3.43
N GLN A 105 -11.51 6.81 -3.06
CA GLN A 105 -11.97 8.19 -3.09
C GLN A 105 -12.20 8.73 -4.52
N ARG A 106 -11.41 8.26 -5.50
CA ARG A 106 -11.41 8.80 -6.87
C ARG A 106 -12.34 8.09 -7.83
N PHE A 107 -12.62 6.81 -7.59
CA PHE A 107 -13.41 5.98 -8.50
C PHE A 107 -14.74 5.56 -7.88
N THR A 108 -15.76 5.51 -8.71
CA THR A 108 -17.04 4.88 -8.41
C THR A 108 -16.87 3.36 -8.35
N LEU A 109 -17.81 2.66 -7.71
CA LEU A 109 -17.80 1.20 -7.66
C LEU A 109 -17.79 0.55 -9.07
N PRO A 110 -18.63 0.99 -10.05
CA PRO A 110 -18.55 0.45 -11.41
C PRO A 110 -17.19 0.66 -12.08
N GLU A 111 -16.54 1.81 -11.86
CA GLU A 111 -15.20 2.08 -12.41
C GLU A 111 -14.13 1.18 -11.78
N LEU A 112 -14.21 0.91 -10.48
CA LEU A 112 -13.31 -0.04 -9.80
C LEU A 112 -13.48 -1.47 -10.36
N VAL A 113 -14.71 -1.90 -10.61
CA VAL A 113 -15.00 -3.21 -11.23
C VAL A 113 -14.48 -3.28 -12.66
N ALA A 114 -14.67 -2.21 -13.43
CA ALA A 114 -14.15 -2.11 -14.79
C ALA A 114 -12.61 -2.12 -14.79
N LEU A 115 -11.98 -1.39 -13.86
CA LEU A 115 -10.54 -1.39 -13.67
C LEU A 115 -10.03 -2.79 -13.32
N LYS A 116 -10.67 -3.48 -12.36
CA LYS A 116 -10.32 -4.87 -12.00
C LYS A 116 -10.38 -5.82 -13.20
N THR A 117 -11.38 -5.63 -14.06
CA THR A 117 -11.52 -6.40 -15.30
C THR A 117 -10.42 -6.04 -16.29
N PHE A 118 -10.12 -4.76 -16.48
CA PHE A 118 -9.04 -4.31 -17.36
C PHE A 118 -7.68 -4.85 -16.93
N ILE A 119 -7.33 -4.76 -15.64
CA ILE A 119 -6.04 -5.25 -15.12
C ILE A 119 -5.90 -6.77 -15.20
N SER A 120 -6.96 -7.52 -15.52
CA SER A 120 -6.87 -8.96 -15.80
C SER A 120 -6.37 -9.26 -17.23
N THR A 121 -6.38 -8.28 -18.14
CA THR A 121 -5.82 -8.39 -19.48
C THR A 121 -4.30 -8.24 -19.46
N ARG A 122 -3.60 -8.70 -20.51
CA ARG A 122 -2.13 -8.60 -20.60
C ARG A 122 -1.64 -7.14 -20.54
N GLU A 123 -2.31 -6.26 -21.28
CA GLU A 123 -1.99 -4.84 -21.33
C GLU A 123 -2.31 -4.17 -20.00
N GLY A 124 -3.44 -4.51 -19.39
CA GLY A 124 -3.84 -4.02 -18.09
C GLY A 124 -2.92 -4.46 -16.96
N GLN A 125 -2.42 -5.69 -16.96
CA GLN A 125 -1.41 -6.16 -16.00
C GLN A 125 -0.13 -5.32 -16.08
N SER A 126 0.33 -5.03 -17.31
CA SER A 126 1.55 -4.22 -17.52
C SER A 126 1.36 -2.79 -17.05
N PHE A 127 0.20 -2.19 -17.35
CA PHE A 127 -0.19 -0.88 -16.84
C PHE A 127 -0.26 -0.86 -15.31
N TRP A 128 -0.92 -1.85 -14.73
CA TRP A 128 -1.14 -1.92 -13.29
C TRP A 128 0.14 -2.13 -12.52
N MET A 129 1.02 -3.03 -12.98
CA MET A 129 2.35 -3.23 -12.40
C MET A 129 3.16 -1.93 -12.41
N TYR A 130 3.11 -1.17 -13.51
CA TYR A 130 3.76 0.14 -13.57
C TYR A 130 3.15 1.12 -12.55
N HIS A 131 1.83 1.19 -12.45
CA HIS A 131 1.14 2.06 -11.49
C HIS A 131 1.46 1.70 -10.03
N VAL A 132 1.38 0.42 -9.69
CA VAL A 132 1.66 -0.13 -8.37
C VAL A 132 3.08 0.22 -7.93
N ARG A 133 4.08 0.10 -8.81
CA ARG A 133 5.48 0.40 -8.48
C ARG A 133 5.73 1.80 -7.91
N PHE A 134 4.91 2.79 -8.27
CA PHE A 134 5.07 4.19 -7.80
C PHE A 134 4.17 4.56 -6.62
N GLN A 135 3.45 3.61 -6.04
CA GLN A 135 2.67 3.87 -4.84
C GLN A 135 3.58 4.07 -3.62
N PRO A 136 3.11 4.76 -2.57
CA PRO A 136 3.89 5.06 -1.36
C PRO A 136 3.97 3.83 -0.43
N TRP A 137 4.60 2.75 -0.92
CA TRP A 137 4.74 1.48 -0.20
C TRP A 137 5.43 1.67 1.15
N VAL A 138 6.50 2.47 1.20
CA VAL A 138 7.27 2.67 2.43
C VAL A 138 6.42 3.32 3.52
N GLU A 139 5.65 4.35 3.17
CA GLU A 139 4.77 5.06 4.08
C GLU A 139 3.64 4.15 4.58
N CYS A 140 2.97 3.43 3.67
CA CYS A 140 1.85 2.56 4.02
C CYS A 140 2.26 1.31 4.80
N PHE A 141 3.51 0.84 4.71
CA PHE A 141 4.01 -0.29 5.50
C PHE A 141 4.60 0.12 6.85
N SER A 142 4.97 1.39 7.03
CA SER A 142 5.68 1.86 8.23
C SER A 142 4.91 1.60 9.53
N GLU A 143 3.64 2.00 9.59
CA GLU A 143 2.82 1.84 10.80
C GLU A 143 2.38 0.39 11.04
N PRO A 144 1.88 -0.37 10.03
CA PRO A 144 1.55 -1.78 10.22
C PRO A 144 2.73 -2.61 10.74
N VAL A 145 3.93 -2.41 10.19
CA VAL A 145 5.14 -3.10 10.66
C VAL A 145 5.49 -2.69 12.08
N ARG A 146 5.45 -1.40 12.43
CA ARG A 146 5.71 -0.94 13.79
C ARG A 146 4.71 -1.53 14.79
N SER A 147 3.43 -1.50 14.47
CA SER A 147 2.38 -2.03 15.34
C SER A 147 2.55 -3.54 15.56
N TYR A 148 2.88 -4.30 14.51
CA TYR A 148 3.10 -5.74 14.63
C TYR A 148 4.38 -6.06 15.43
N LEU A 149 5.47 -5.33 15.19
CA LEU A 149 6.76 -5.58 15.83
C LEU A 149 6.86 -5.03 17.25
N GLY A 150 6.03 -4.06 17.64
CA GLY A 150 6.09 -3.38 18.94
C GLY A 150 6.35 -4.29 20.15
N PRO A 151 5.63 -5.42 20.32
CA PRO A 151 5.87 -6.36 21.42
C PRO A 151 7.22 -7.09 21.41
N TYR A 152 7.95 -7.06 20.31
CA TYR A 152 9.18 -7.83 20.08
C TYR A 152 10.44 -6.98 19.97
N VAL A 153 10.30 -5.67 19.74
CA VAL A 153 11.42 -4.75 19.47
C VAL A 153 12.48 -4.81 20.57
N ASP A 154 12.08 -4.74 21.83
CA ASP A 154 13.04 -4.75 22.95
C ASP A 154 13.78 -6.08 23.04
N GLN A 155 13.07 -7.20 22.85
CA GLN A 155 13.69 -8.53 22.86
C GLN A 155 14.75 -8.69 21.76
N ASP A 156 14.41 -8.30 20.52
CA ASP A 156 15.34 -8.42 19.40
C ASP A 156 16.50 -7.42 19.51
N PHE A 157 16.25 -6.23 20.05
CA PHE A 157 17.30 -5.26 20.36
C PHE A 157 18.31 -5.81 21.37
N GLU A 158 17.86 -6.30 22.53
CA GLU A 158 18.76 -6.83 23.57
C GLU A 158 19.57 -8.02 23.07
N ALA A 159 18.97 -8.89 22.25
CA ALA A 159 19.70 -9.99 21.60
C ALA A 159 20.83 -9.47 20.70
N VAL A 160 20.58 -8.42 19.91
CA VAL A 160 21.60 -7.81 19.04
C VAL A 160 22.72 -7.17 19.87
N ILE A 161 22.40 -6.48 20.97
CA ILE A 161 23.40 -5.90 21.87
C ILE A 161 24.30 -6.98 22.47
N ALA A 162 23.71 -8.09 22.94
CA ALA A 162 24.47 -9.21 23.49
C ALA A 162 25.38 -9.88 22.45
N GLU A 163 24.95 -9.96 21.19
CA GLU A 163 25.72 -10.53 20.07
C GLU A 163 26.82 -9.61 19.55
N THR A 164 26.74 -8.30 19.84
CA THR A 164 27.66 -7.28 19.33
C THR A 164 28.17 -6.35 20.43
N PRO A 165 28.89 -6.87 21.45
CA PRO A 165 29.46 -6.03 22.49
C PRO A 165 30.50 -5.09 21.89
N ILE A 166 30.33 -3.78 22.09
CA ILE A 166 31.38 -2.81 21.79
C ILE A 166 32.45 -2.99 22.87
N ARG A 167 33.68 -3.27 22.44
CA ARG A 167 34.85 -3.40 23.31
C ARG A 167 35.43 -2.04 23.68
#